data_AF-A0A932EQR5-F1
#
_entry.id   AF-A0A932EQR5-F1
#
_cell.length_a   1.000
_cell.length_b   1.000
_cell.length_c   1.000
_cell.angle_alpha   90.00
_cell.angle_beta   90.00
_cell.angle_gamma   90.00
#
_symmetry.space_group_name_H-M   'P 1'
#
loop_
_entity.id
_entity.type
_entity.pdbx_description
1 polymer ?
#
loop_
_entity_poly.entity_id
_entity_poly.type
_entity_poly.pdbx_seq_one_letter_code
_entity_poly.pdbx_strand_id
1 'polypeptide(L)' 'MAERFVCSVCDLTEDRCLCEKYCGLCQGLHNVRLCNDGLYYCLDCREACDLQAQEAESHG' A
#
# COMPACT_ATOMS: atom_id res chain seq x y z
N MET A 1 6.41 17.66 6.16
CA MET A 1 5.57 17.33 4.98
C MET A 1 5.47 15.82 4.98
N ALA A 2 4.30 15.24 5.23
CA ALA A 2 4.17 13.78 5.21
C ALA A 2 4.29 13.32 3.75
N GLU A 3 5.42 12.69 3.42
CA GLU A 3 5.67 12.14 2.09
C GLU A 3 4.70 10.99 1.85
N ARG A 4 3.84 11.12 0.84
CA ARG A 4 2.91 10.07 0.45
C ARG A 4 3.69 8.98 -0.27
N PHE A 5 3.46 7.74 0.10
CA PHE A 5 3.96 6.57 -0.59
C PHE A 5 3.47 6.56 -2.04
N VAL A 6 4.36 6.17 -2.94
CA VAL A 6 4.11 6.10 -4.38
C VAL A 6 4.35 4.67 -4.86
N CYS A 7 3.59 4.24 -5.85
CA CYS A 7 3.73 2.92 -6.43
C CYS A 7 5.08 2.80 -7.16
N SER A 8 5.86 1.76 -6.88
CA SER A 8 7.16 1.54 -7.51
C SER A 8 7.05 1.23 -9.03
N VAL A 9 5.86 0.99 -9.57
CA VAL A 9 5.64 0.66 -10.98
C VAL A 9 5.27 1.89 -11.81
N CYS A 10 4.43 2.77 -11.27
CA CYS A 10 3.91 3.93 -12.00
C CYS A 10 4.27 5.28 -11.37
N ASP A 11 4.97 5.28 -10.24
CA ASP A 11 5.35 6.48 -9.47
C ASP A 11 4.16 7.37 -9.03
N LEU A 12 2.95 6.81 -9.03
CA LEU A 12 1.74 7.49 -8.59
C LEU A 12 1.36 7.10 -7.17
N THR A 13 0.77 8.04 -6.44
CA THR A 13 0.19 7.81 -5.11
C THR A 13 -0.94 6.77 -5.15
N GLU A 14 -1.24 6.11 -4.03
CA GLU A 14 -2.29 5.07 -3.92
C GLU A 14 -3.64 5.45 -4.59
N ASP A 15 -4.06 6.70 -4.43
CA ASP A 15 -5.30 7.29 -4.99
C ASP A 15 -5.27 7.43 -6.52
N ARG A 16 -4.09 7.73 -7.08
CA ARG A 16 -3.88 7.97 -8.53
C ARG A 16 -3.39 6.73 -9.27
N CYS A 17 -2.98 5.70 -8.55
CA CYS A 17 -2.46 4.47 -9.12
C CYS A 17 -3.58 3.65 -9.78
N LEU A 18 -3.40 3.35 -11.06
CA LEU A 18 -4.29 2.54 -11.89
C LEU A 18 -3.74 1.12 -12.13
N CYS A 19 -2.60 0.77 -11.52
CA CYS A 19 -2.06 -0.58 -11.58
C CYS A 19 -3.00 -1.57 -10.89
N GLU A 20 -2.87 -2.85 -11.23
CA GLU A 20 -3.59 -3.90 -10.53
C GLU A 20 -3.10 -3.98 -9.07
N LYS A 21 -4.03 -3.82 -8.12
CA LYS A 21 -3.72 -3.75 -6.69
C LYS A 21 -3.85 -5.13 -6.06
N TYR A 22 -2.75 -5.86 -5.97
CA TYR A 22 -2.68 -7.16 -5.30
C TYR A 22 -1.54 -7.20 -4.30
N CYS A 23 -1.62 -8.12 -3.34
CA CYS A 23 -0.56 -8.34 -2.38
C CYS A 23 0.65 -8.97 -3.06
N GLY A 24 1.81 -8.33 -3.00
CA GLY A 24 3.06 -8.88 -3.54
C GLY A 24 3.53 -10.19 -2.89
N LEU A 25 2.97 -10.55 -1.73
CA LEU A 25 3.34 -11.77 -0.99
C LEU A 25 2.40 -12.94 -1.29
N CYS A 26 1.09 -12.76 -1.07
CA CYS A 26 0.10 -13.83 -1.21
C CYS A 26 -0.77 -13.71 -2.47
N GLN A 27 -0.58 -12.65 -3.27
CA GLN A 27 -1.40 -12.31 -4.45
C GLN A 27 -2.89 -12.12 -4.14
N GLY A 28 -3.24 -11.94 -2.85
CA GLY A 28 -4.59 -11.62 -2.42
C GLY A 28 -4.99 -10.19 -2.77
N LEU A 29 -6.28 -9.97 -2.96
CA LEU A 29 -6.88 -8.68 -3.33
C LEU A 29 -7.59 -8.00 -2.13
N HIS A 30 -7.54 -8.62 -0.95
CA HIS A 30 -8.28 -8.15 0.23
C HIS A 30 -7.52 -7.06 1.00
N ASN A 31 -8.16 -5.90 1.20
CA ASN A 31 -7.60 -4.78 1.99
C ASN A 31 -6.16 -4.42 1.59
N VAL A 32 -5.90 -4.44 0.28
CA VAL A 32 -4.57 -4.19 -0.28
C VAL A 32 -4.27 -2.70 -0.25
N ARG A 33 -3.15 -2.34 0.37
CA ARG A 33 -2.71 -0.95 0.51
C ARG A 33 -1.25 -0.77 0.13
N LEU A 34 -0.94 0.41 -0.37
CA LEU A 34 0.40 0.85 -0.71
C LEU A 34 1.21 1.06 0.57
N CYS A 35 2.35 0.38 0.66
CA CYS A 35 3.28 0.49 1.78
C CYS A 35 4.46 1.39 1.45
N ASN A 36 5.29 1.70 2.47
CA ASN A 36 6.42 2.61 2.32
C ASN A 36 7.41 2.22 1.21
N ASP A 37 7.49 0.92 0.90
CA ASP A 37 8.36 0.34 -0.13
C ASP A 37 7.82 0.57 -1.56
N GLY A 38 6.63 1.15 -1.70
CA GLY A 38 5.97 1.39 -2.98
C GLY A 38 5.31 0.16 -3.59
N LEU A 39 5.23 -0.93 -2.83
CA LEU A 39 4.49 -2.15 -3.17
C LEU A 39 3.19 -2.26 -2.39
N TYR A 40 2.29 -3.08 -2.92
CA TYR A 40 0.95 -3.31 -2.39
C TYR A 40 0.90 -4.61 -1.58
N TYR A 41 0.30 -4.55 -0.40
CA TYR A 41 0.18 -5.70 0.50
C TYR A 41 -1.19 -5.75 1.14
N CYS A 42 -1.74 -6.94 1.41
CA CYS A 42 -3.00 -7.12 2.15
C CYS A 42 -2.79 -6.92 3.65
N LEU A 43 -3.89 -6.71 4.40
CA LEU A 43 -3.84 -6.50 5.85
C LEU A 43 -3.07 -7.61 6.57
N ASP A 44 -3.41 -8.87 6.31
CA ASP A 44 -2.82 -10.04 6.96
C ASP A 44 -1.30 -10.10 6.79
N CYS A 45 -0.82 -9.87 5.56
CA CYS A 45 0.61 -9.87 5.28
C CYS A 45 1.32 -8.65 5.87
N ARG A 46 0.64 -7.50 5.95
CA ARG A 46 1.23 -6.32 6.59
C ARG A 46 1.40 -6.52 8.08
N GLU A 47 0.41 -7.10 8.76
CA GLU A 47 0.51 -7.41 10.19
C GLU A 47 1.54 -8.52 10.45
N ALA A 48 1.64 -9.52 9.57
CA ALA A 48 2.62 -10.60 9.71
C ALA A 48 4.06 -10.16 9.44
N CYS A 49 4.28 -9.23 8.51
CA CYS A 49 5.60 -8.76 8.10
C CYS A 49 5.96 -7.35 8.63
N ASP A 50 5.13 -6.78 9.51
CA ASP A 50 5.31 -5.43 10.07
C ASP A 50 5.44 -4.34 8.99
N LEU A 51 4.64 -4.44 7.92
CA LEU A 51 4.67 -3.49 6.80
C LEU A 51 3.73 -2.31 7.06
N GLN A 52 4.28 -1.10 7.01
CA GLN A 52 3.50 0.12 7.23
C GLN A 52 2.84 0.59 5.92
N ALA A 53 1.52 0.43 5.85
CA ALA A 53 0.70 1.07 4.82
C ALA A 53 0.62 2.57 5.05
N GLN A 54 0.35 3.33 4.00
CA GLN A 54 0.10 4.76 4.17
C GLN A 54 -1.07 4.96 5.12
N GLU A 55 -0.85 5.65 6.23
CA GLU A 55 -1.91 5.95 7.18
C GLU A 55 -2.99 6.74 6.43
N ALA A 56 -4.22 6.21 6.44
CA ALA A 56 -5.35 7.01 6.04
C ALA A 56 -5.53 7.99 7.20
N GLU A 57 -5.09 9.24 7.00
CA GLU A 57 -5.16 10.31 8.00
C GLU A 57 -6.56 10.27 8.64
N SER A 58 -6.64 9.66 9.82
CA SER A 58 -7.87 9.60 10.59
C SER A 58 -7.93 10.95 11.29
N HIS A 59 -8.53 11.91 10.59
CA HIS A 59 -8.75 13.25 11.11
C HIS A 59 -9.76 13.15 12.26
N GLY A 60 -9.25 13.23 13.51
CA GLY A 60 -9.96 13.72 14.70
C GLY A 60 -11.17 12.93 15.18
#